data_AF-A0AAW5Z0G9-F1
#
_entry.id   AF-A0AAW5Z0G9-F1
#
_cell.length_a   1.000
_cell.length_b   1.000
_cell.length_c   1.000
_cell.angle_alpha   90.00
_cell.angle_beta   90.00
_cell.angle_gamma   90.00
#
_symmetry.space_group_name_H-M   'P 1'
#
loop_
_entity.id
_entity.type
_entity.pdbx_description
1 polymer ?
#
loop_
_entity_poly.entity_id
_entity_poly.type
_entity_poly.pdbx_seq_one_letter_code
_entity_poly.pdbx_strand_id
1 'polypeptide(L)'
;AFTVTYTKNAPTITPEQKTVNETIHYQGAGNQTPADHAASVDFTRQVSTDAVTGAKTYGAWSADQSFDAVKSPELKGYTADKAQ
;
A
#
# COMPACT_ATOMS: atom_id res chain seq x y z
N ALA A 1 32.96 -46.13 -14.08
CA ALA A 1 32.66 -44.72 -14.36
C ALA A 1 31.84 -44.16 -13.20
N PHE A 2 32.07 -42.90 -12.80
CA PHE A 2 31.28 -42.24 -11.77
C PHE A 2 30.47 -41.11 -12.42
N THR A 3 29.22 -40.95 -11.99
CA THR A 3 28.32 -39.89 -12.47
C THR A 3 27.96 -39.00 -11.30
N VAL A 4 28.04 -37.69 -11.49
CA VAL A 4 27.60 -36.68 -10.52
C VAL A 4 26.42 -35.94 -11.13
N THR A 5 25.33 -35.82 -10.38
CA THR A 5 24.12 -35.12 -10.79
C THR A 5 23.99 -33.83 -9.98
N TYR A 6 23.75 -32.72 -10.67
CA TYR A 6 23.44 -31.44 -10.05
C TYR A 6 21.94 -31.20 -10.11
N THR A 7 21.35 -30.83 -8.97
CA THR A 7 19.95 -30.44 -8.87
C THR A 7 19.86 -28.94 -8.62
N LYS A 8 18.96 -28.25 -9.33
CA LYS A 8 18.71 -26.83 -9.10
C LYS A 8 18.08 -26.64 -7.72
N ASN A 9 18.58 -25.67 -6.96
CA ASN A 9 18.01 -25.31 -5.67
C ASN A 9 16.60 -24.72 -5.84
N ALA A 10 15.73 -24.98 -4.86
CA ALA A 10 14.40 -24.38 -4.82
C ALA A 10 14.51 -22.84 -4.74
N PRO A 11 13.57 -22.09 -5.35
CA PRO A 11 13.54 -20.64 -5.22
C PRO A 11 13.15 -20.23 -3.79
N THR A 12 13.61 -19.06 -3.37
CA THR A 12 13.16 -18.44 -2.11
C THR A 12 11.89 -17.64 -2.36
N ILE A 13 10.88 -17.81 -1.51
CA ILE A 13 9.62 -17.04 -1.57
C ILE A 13 9.58 -16.07 -0.39
N THR A 14 9.41 -14.78 -0.67
CA THR A 14 9.32 -13.73 0.36
C THR A 14 8.11 -12.83 0.10
N PRO A 15 7.41 -12.36 1.14
CA PRO A 15 6.40 -11.31 0.97
C PRO A 15 7.07 -9.97 0.66
N GLU A 16 6.44 -9.19 -0.22
CA GLU A 16 6.69 -7.76 -0.43
C GLU A 16 5.43 -7.01 -0.02
N GLN A 17 5.58 -5.91 0.72
CA GLN A 17 4.50 -5.04 1.16
C GLN A 17 4.73 -3.62 0.62
N LYS A 18 3.64 -2.96 0.22
CA LYS A 18 3.59 -1.54 -0.11
C LYS A 18 2.40 -0.91 0.57
N THR A 19 2.64 0.24 1.19
CA THR A 19 1.60 1.04 1.83
C THR A 19 1.23 2.21 0.93
N VAL A 20 -0.06 2.42 0.72
CA VAL A 20 -0.62 3.61 0.06
C VAL A 20 -1.24 4.48 1.13
N ASN A 21 -0.90 5.77 1.14
CA ASN A 21 -1.40 6.74 2.11
C ASN A 21 -2.39 7.70 1.46
N GLU A 22 -3.47 8.03 2.17
CA GLU A 22 -4.39 9.10 1.88
C GLU A 22 -4.19 10.23 2.89
N THR A 23 -4.22 11.46 2.43
CA THR A 23 -4.20 12.65 3.30
C THR A 23 -5.19 13.67 2.76
N ILE A 24 -6.15 14.06 3.59
CA ILE A 24 -7.14 15.09 3.30
C ILE A 24 -6.74 16.35 4.05
N HIS A 25 -6.39 17.37 3.28
CA HIS A 25 -6.03 18.69 3.81
C HIS A 25 -7.27 19.58 3.91
N TYR A 26 -7.50 20.15 5.10
CA TYR A 26 -8.53 21.15 5.31
C TYR A 26 -7.91 22.55 5.29
N GLN A 27 -8.61 23.52 4.69
CA GLN A 27 -8.11 24.88 4.53
C GLN A 27 -9.24 25.92 4.50
N GLY A 28 -8.91 27.17 4.81
CA GLY A 28 -9.78 28.33 4.56
C GLY A 28 -10.65 28.81 5.73
N ALA A 29 -10.58 28.20 6.92
CA ALA A 29 -11.33 28.64 8.10
C ALA A 29 -10.47 29.38 9.15
N GLY A 30 -9.29 29.89 8.75
CA GLY A 30 -8.36 30.57 9.65
C GLY A 30 -7.99 29.69 10.84
N ASN A 31 -8.12 30.23 12.07
CA ASN A 31 -7.84 29.49 13.31
C ASN A 31 -8.83 28.34 13.59
N GLN A 32 -9.92 28.23 12.84
CA GLN A 32 -10.89 27.14 12.94
C GLN A 32 -10.65 26.03 11.91
N THR A 33 -9.59 26.14 11.10
CA THR A 33 -9.23 25.12 10.11
C THR A 33 -8.93 23.79 10.83
N PRO A 34 -9.62 22.69 10.50
CA PRO A 34 -9.36 21.39 11.08
C PRO A 34 -7.95 20.89 10.75
N ALA A 35 -7.46 19.95 11.56
CA ALA A 35 -6.25 19.21 11.24
C ALA A 35 -6.50 18.23 10.08
N ASP A 36 -5.44 17.91 9.35
CA ASP A 36 -5.48 16.92 8.27
C ASP A 36 -6.01 15.57 8.76
N HIS A 37 -6.75 14.89 7.88
CA HIS A 37 -7.05 13.48 8.05
C HIS A 37 -6.02 12.63 7.31
N ALA A 38 -5.57 11.53 7.91
CA ALA A 38 -4.63 10.61 7.30
C ALA A 38 -5.12 9.17 7.45
N ALA A 39 -5.02 8.40 6.37
CA ALA A 39 -5.34 6.97 6.33
C ALA A 39 -4.31 6.21 5.50
N SER A 40 -4.22 4.89 5.67
CA SER A 40 -3.33 4.05 4.87
C SER A 40 -3.91 2.67 4.60
N VAL A 41 -3.58 2.09 3.44
CA VAL A 41 -3.92 0.72 3.08
C VAL A 41 -2.68 -0.02 2.61
N ASP A 42 -2.61 -1.32 2.91
CA ASP A 42 -1.43 -2.15 2.64
C ASP A 42 -1.68 -3.18 1.54
N PHE A 43 -0.87 -3.15 0.50
CA PHE A 43 -0.85 -4.15 -0.55
C PHE A 43 0.32 -5.11 -0.34
N THR A 44 0.06 -6.41 -0.49
CA THR A 44 1.11 -7.44 -0.39
C THR A 44 1.18 -8.27 -1.65
N ARG A 45 2.36 -8.78 -1.99
CA ARG A 45 2.54 -9.81 -3.02
C ARG A 45 3.67 -10.76 -2.63
N GLN A 46 3.67 -11.95 -3.23
CA GLN A 46 4.81 -12.86 -3.11
C GLN A 46 5.86 -12.56 -4.17
N VAL A 47 7.13 -12.67 -3.79
CA VAL A 47 8.29 -12.55 -4.68
C VAL A 47 9.04 -13.87 -4.65
N SER A 48 9.16 -14.52 -5.80
CA SER A 48 9.98 -15.71 -5.97
C SER A 48 11.34 -15.30 -6.53
N THR A 49 12.41 -15.70 -5.84
CA THR A 49 13.80 -15.43 -6.25
C THR A 49 14.47 -16.72 -6.63
N ASP A 50 14.94 -16.79 -7.88
CA ASP A 50 15.70 -17.92 -8.39
C ASP A 50 17.03 -18.07 -7.64
N ALA A 51 17.27 -19.25 -7.07
CA ALA A 51 18.43 -19.49 -6.21
C ALA A 51 19.78 -19.56 -6.94
N VAL A 52 19.80 -19.55 -8.28
CA VAL A 52 21.03 -19.60 -9.09
C VAL A 52 21.32 -18.24 -9.72
N THR A 53 20.31 -17.62 -10.31
CA THR A 53 20.43 -16.39 -11.10
C THR A 53 20.07 -15.14 -10.31
N GLY A 54 19.35 -15.27 -9.19
CA GLY A 54 18.77 -14.15 -8.45
C GLY A 54 17.61 -13.46 -9.16
N ALA A 55 17.16 -13.98 -10.31
CA ALA A 55 16.02 -13.44 -11.04
C ALA A 55 14.75 -13.47 -10.19
N LYS A 56 14.00 -12.36 -10.19
CA LYS A 56 12.77 -12.21 -9.42
C LYS A 56 11.56 -12.36 -10.32
N THR A 57 10.60 -13.14 -9.87
CA THR A 57 9.24 -13.18 -10.43
C THR A 57 8.26 -12.73 -9.36
N TYR A 58 7.34 -11.86 -9.77
CA TYR A 58 6.41 -11.19 -8.87
C TYR A 58 5.03 -11.78 -9.04
N GLY A 59 4.43 -12.22 -7.95
CA GLY A 59 3.03 -12.62 -7.92
C GLY A 59 2.08 -11.44 -8.06
N ALA A 60 0.79 -11.75 -8.10
CA ALA A 60 -0.26 -10.74 -8.02
C ALA A 60 -0.20 -9.99 -6.68
N TRP A 61 -0.53 -8.70 -6.71
CA TRP A 61 -0.86 -7.96 -5.50
C TRP A 61 -2.12 -8.54 -4.85
N SER A 62 -2.27 -8.30 -3.55
CA SER A 62 -3.51 -8.51 -2.80
C SER A 62 -4.66 -7.76 -3.47
N ALA A 63 -5.90 -8.17 -3.15
CA ALA A 63 -7.10 -7.56 -3.70
C ALA A 63 -7.12 -6.04 -3.51
N ASP A 64 -7.85 -5.36 -4.41
CA ASP A 64 -8.08 -3.93 -4.36
C ASP A 64 -8.66 -3.53 -2.99
N GLN A 65 -8.20 -2.38 -2.51
CA GLN A 65 -8.68 -1.78 -1.26
C GLN A 65 -9.23 -0.38 -1.55
N SER A 66 -10.02 0.12 -0.62
CA SER A 66 -10.61 1.45 -0.67
C SER A 66 -10.43 2.12 0.68
N PHE A 67 -10.27 3.43 0.66
CA PHE A 67 -10.34 4.23 1.88
C PHE A 67 -11.80 4.40 2.31
N ASP A 68 -11.99 4.50 3.61
CA ASP A 68 -13.31 4.79 4.18
C ASP A 68 -13.74 6.22 3.82
N ALA A 69 -15.05 6.43 3.74
CA ALA A 69 -15.61 7.76 3.54
C ALA A 69 -15.27 8.67 4.73
N VAL A 70 -14.67 9.84 4.47
CA VAL A 70 -14.29 10.80 5.52
C VAL A 70 -15.24 11.99 5.48
N LYS A 71 -16.15 12.09 6.45
CA LYS A 71 -17.03 13.25 6.53
C LYS A 71 -16.23 14.50 6.93
N SER A 72 -16.33 15.56 6.14
CA SER A 72 -15.72 16.85 6.46
C SER A 72 -16.31 17.44 7.75
N PRO A 73 -15.49 17.98 8.68
CA PRO A 73 -15.97 18.59 9.91
C PRO A 73 -16.93 19.76 9.68
N GLU A 74 -17.99 19.82 10.47
CA GLU A 74 -18.95 20.94 10.42
C GLU A 74 -18.40 22.13 11.22
N LEU A 75 -18.25 23.27 10.55
CA LEU A 75 -17.72 24.50 11.16
C LEU A 75 -18.78 25.60 11.07
N LYS A 76 -19.16 26.19 12.23
CA LYS A 76 -20.18 27.24 12.29
C LYS A 76 -19.81 28.42 11.39
N GLY A 77 -20.70 28.76 10.45
CA GLY A 77 -20.51 29.87 9.52
C GLY A 77 -19.71 29.52 8.26
N TYR A 78 -19.30 28.27 8.09
CA TYR A 78 -18.59 27.78 6.91
C TYR A 78 -19.35 26.61 6.29
N THR A 79 -19.12 26.38 4.99
CA THR A 79 -19.63 25.22 4.27
C THR A 79 -18.47 24.62 3.50
N ALA A 80 -18.19 23.34 3.72
CA ALA A 80 -17.17 22.63 2.97
C ALA A 80 -17.63 22.46 1.51
N ASP A 81 -16.71 22.65 0.57
CA ASP A 81 -16.95 22.41 -0.86
C ASP A 81 -17.17 20.92 -1.16
N LYS A 82 -16.59 20.06 -0.31
CA LYS A 82 -16.80 18.62 -0.28
C LYS A 82 -17.27 18.22 1.12
N ALA A 83 -18.43 17.56 1.19
CA ALA A 83 -18.95 17.04 2.46
C ALA A 83 -18.29 15.71 2.87
N GLN A 84 -17.62 15.06 1.92
CA GLN A 84 -16.96 13.76 2.01
C GLN A 84 -15.59 13.82 1.33
#